data_AF-A0A800FJG9-F1
#
_entry.id   AF-A0A800FJG9-F1
#
_cell.length_a   1.000
_cell.length_b   1.000
_cell.length_c   1.000
_cell.angle_alpha   90.00
_cell.angle_beta   90.00
_cell.angle_gamma   90.00
#
_symmetry.space_group_name_H-M   'P 1'
#
loop_
_entity.id
_entity.type
_entity.pdbx_description
1 polymer ?
#
loop_
_entity_poly.entity_id
_entity_poly.type
_entity_poly.pdbx_seq_one_letter_code
_entity_poly.pdbx_strand_id
1 'polypeptide(L)'
;MLRIIIRIFIVLCTIVSARDLYVSKSALEQYETDDYLLFDFFSDTLEALHSTHPDYSPAFDAIDLGKDGPKVGEQFTLEARIYQDGRTTPSWGHIMGYQPVDNEGLDENHESPFIWVYNGVNIKYGFGSGDQRHYSIVDSVILNRKTWYHIATTFDGTNYRLFVNGEEVHNTTNFAGKTPYPTPVRFIGGAHVGQGKFLGKIDEVRMWSVAKTQEEIQEKMNDQLTGNESGLVAYYPMDIDNQYVLDRSGNNYHGTMIGPVVKSRYFSDECPKPDGTMDCPYPTIASALEDVRAWDRIIIREGRYTEFIMKDGINIEGTDYSWNQLDPDFGGPPTNTITIEPYPNETVVIDGSISINVDWEPYYHNGHG
;
A
#
# COMPACT_ATOMS: atom_id res chain seq x y z
N MET A 1 -37.59 -41.71 -39.44
CA MET A 1 -37.55 -40.58 -38.49
C MET A 1 -36.08 -40.34 -38.15
N LEU A 2 -35.41 -39.44 -38.87
CA LEU A 2 -33.95 -39.24 -38.77
C LEU A 2 -33.69 -38.15 -37.71
N ARG A 3 -33.11 -38.51 -36.57
CA ARG A 3 -32.69 -37.54 -35.53
C ARG A 3 -31.33 -36.95 -35.92
N ILE A 4 -31.33 -35.69 -36.30
CA ILE A 4 -30.10 -34.91 -36.49
C ILE A 4 -29.62 -34.47 -35.11
N ILE A 5 -28.44 -34.95 -34.71
CA ILE A 5 -27.76 -34.51 -33.49
C ILE A 5 -26.88 -33.33 -33.88
N ILE A 6 -27.28 -32.12 -33.49
CA ILE A 6 -26.47 -30.90 -33.62
C ILE A 6 -25.53 -30.86 -32.41
N ARG A 7 -24.22 -31.02 -32.63
CA ARG A 7 -23.19 -30.74 -31.62
C ARG A 7 -22.77 -29.27 -31.77
N ILE A 8 -23.10 -28.46 -30.78
CA ILE A 8 -22.63 -27.07 -30.67
C ILE A 8 -21.23 -27.12 -30.04
N PHE A 9 -20.22 -26.68 -30.78
CA PHE A 9 -18.89 -26.39 -30.24
C PHE A 9 -18.86 -24.90 -29.88
N ILE A 10 -18.74 -24.57 -28.59
CA ILE A 10 -18.43 -23.21 -28.14
C ILE A 10 -16.91 -23.10 -28.11
N VAL A 11 -16.35 -22.38 -29.08
CA VAL A 11 -14.94 -21.98 -29.07
C VAL A 11 -14.87 -20.65 -28.30
N LEU A 12 -14.39 -20.70 -27.06
CA LEU A 12 -13.95 -19.49 -26.35
C LEU A 12 -12.61 -19.05 -26.96
N CYS A 13 -12.67 -18.09 -27.87
CA CYS A 13 -11.48 -17.44 -28.42
C CYS A 13 -11.23 -16.17 -27.59
N THR A 14 -10.24 -16.18 -26.71
CA THR A 14 -9.75 -14.96 -26.05
C THR A 14 -8.84 -14.23 -27.03
N ILE A 15 -9.34 -13.16 -27.65
CA ILE A 15 -8.51 -12.27 -28.46
C ILE A 15 -7.81 -11.32 -27.48
N VAL A 16 -6.51 -11.51 -27.24
CA VAL A 16 -5.69 -10.52 -26.54
C VAL A 16 -5.38 -9.41 -27.56
N SER A 17 -6.09 -8.28 -27.45
CA SER A 17 -5.77 -7.08 -28.22
C SER A 17 -4.94 -6.15 -27.33
N ALA A 18 -3.83 -5.63 -27.86
CA ALA A 18 -3.07 -4.56 -27.20
C ALA A 18 -4.00 -3.39 -26.89
N ARG A 19 -4.00 -2.91 -25.64
CA ARG A 19 -4.79 -1.73 -25.24
C ARG A 19 -3.92 -0.49 -25.31
N ASP A 20 -4.56 0.61 -25.67
CA ASP A 20 -3.96 1.94 -25.54
C ASP A 20 -4.40 2.52 -24.20
N LEU A 21 -3.42 2.82 -23.35
CA LEU A 21 -3.60 3.49 -22.07
C LEU A 21 -3.13 4.93 -22.24
N TYR A 22 -4.07 5.86 -22.26
CA TYR A 22 -3.79 7.28 -22.41
C TYR A 22 -3.34 7.88 -21.08
N VAL A 23 -2.23 8.62 -21.13
CA VAL A 23 -1.72 9.44 -20.03
C VAL A 23 -1.85 10.90 -20.41
N SER A 24 -2.48 11.71 -19.56
CA SER A 24 -2.67 13.13 -19.79
C SER A 24 -2.50 13.92 -18.51
N LYS A 25 -1.40 14.66 -18.40
CA LYS A 25 -1.18 15.55 -17.24
C LYS A 25 -2.25 16.63 -17.11
N SER A 26 -2.79 17.14 -18.24
CA SER A 26 -3.88 18.11 -18.21
C SER A 26 -5.17 17.54 -17.63
N ALA A 27 -5.34 16.20 -17.63
CA ALA A 27 -6.45 15.56 -16.96
C ALA A 27 -6.34 15.60 -15.43
N LEU A 28 -5.22 16.07 -14.85
CA LEU A 28 -5.16 16.28 -13.41
C LEU A 28 -6.22 17.28 -12.93
N GLU A 29 -6.58 18.28 -13.74
CA GLU A 29 -7.56 19.30 -13.39
C GLU A 29 -9.01 18.77 -13.29
N GLN A 30 -9.31 17.61 -13.87
CA GLN A 30 -10.64 16.99 -13.78
C GLN A 30 -10.78 16.02 -12.60
N TYR A 31 -9.68 15.70 -11.90
CA TYR A 31 -9.70 14.74 -10.80
C TYR A 31 -9.61 15.42 -9.44
N GLU A 32 -10.43 14.93 -8.52
CA GLU A 32 -10.14 14.99 -7.10
C GLU A 32 -9.09 13.94 -6.75
N THR A 33 -8.35 14.20 -5.67
CA THR A 33 -7.26 13.34 -5.20
C THR A 33 -7.42 12.97 -3.74
N ASP A 34 -7.02 11.74 -3.43
CA ASP A 34 -6.97 11.22 -2.07
C ASP A 34 -5.69 10.41 -1.90
N ASP A 35 -4.82 10.89 -1.01
CA ASP A 35 -3.46 10.40 -0.88
C ASP A 35 -3.40 9.11 -0.05
N TYR A 36 -2.44 8.27 -0.37
CA TYR A 36 -2.07 7.10 0.41
C TYR A 36 -0.56 6.93 0.38
N LEU A 37 -0.03 6.17 1.34
CA LEU A 37 1.38 5.85 1.38
C LEU A 37 1.64 4.46 0.84
N LEU A 38 2.57 4.37 -0.11
CA LEU A 38 3.11 3.13 -0.64
C LEU A 38 4.35 2.73 0.17
N PHE A 39 4.28 1.55 0.77
CA PHE A 39 5.39 0.89 1.47
C PHE A 39 5.92 -0.21 0.55
N ASP A 40 7.11 -0.02 0.01
CA ASP A 40 7.67 -0.86 -1.04
C ASP A 40 9.03 -1.46 -0.68
N PHE A 41 9.64 -2.19 -1.61
CA PHE A 41 10.91 -2.88 -1.36
C PHE A 41 12.11 -1.96 -1.32
N PHE A 42 12.05 -0.81 -1.98
CA PHE A 42 13.16 0.11 -2.09
C PHE A 42 13.35 0.84 -0.77
N SER A 43 14.60 1.04 -0.40
CA SER A 43 14.95 1.97 0.67
C SER A 43 15.41 3.25 -0.01
N ASP A 44 14.77 4.38 0.28
CA ASP A 44 15.09 5.70 -0.28
C ASP A 44 16.54 6.18 -0.02
N THR A 45 17.32 5.42 0.75
CA THR A 45 18.76 5.62 0.79
C THR A 45 19.39 5.02 -0.47
N LEU A 46 19.78 5.91 -1.38
CA LEU A 46 20.70 5.68 -2.52
C LEU A 46 21.99 4.89 -2.17
N GLU A 47 22.25 4.63 -0.90
CA GLU A 47 23.38 3.81 -0.45
C GLU A 47 22.98 2.34 -0.36
N ALA A 48 23.39 1.58 -1.36
CA ALA A 48 23.50 0.13 -1.23
C ALA A 48 24.44 -0.22 -0.06
N LEU A 49 24.24 -1.39 0.55
CA LEU A 49 25.17 -2.00 1.51
C LEU A 49 26.62 -1.92 0.98
N HIS A 50 27.48 -1.13 1.64
CA HIS A 50 28.90 -1.06 1.35
C HIS A 50 29.72 -1.50 2.57
N SER A 51 30.86 -2.16 2.32
CA SER A 51 31.72 -2.80 3.32
C SER A 51 32.30 -1.86 4.40
N THR A 52 32.07 -0.55 4.27
CA THR A 52 32.50 0.48 5.23
C THR A 52 31.41 0.90 6.22
N HIS A 53 30.17 0.42 6.07
CA HIS A 53 29.06 0.67 7.00
C HIS A 53 28.57 -0.65 7.63
N PRO A 54 29.29 -1.16 8.65
CA PRO A 54 29.05 -2.50 9.20
C PRO A 54 27.70 -2.71 9.92
N ASP A 55 26.92 -1.64 10.17
CA ASP A 55 25.62 -1.70 10.86
C ASP A 55 24.44 -1.14 10.05
N TYR A 56 24.58 -0.95 8.74
CA TYR A 56 23.49 -0.38 7.93
C TYR A 56 22.49 -1.45 7.46
N SER A 57 21.43 -1.67 8.23
CA SER A 57 20.20 -2.26 7.70
C SER A 57 19.49 -1.16 6.90
N PRO A 58 19.22 -1.34 5.58
CA PRO A 58 18.55 -0.31 4.80
C PRO A 58 17.24 0.06 5.48
N ALA A 59 17.02 1.37 5.69
CA ALA A 59 15.84 1.86 6.40
C ALA A 59 14.57 1.25 5.78
N PHE A 60 13.77 0.57 6.61
CA PHE A 60 12.48 0.06 6.20
C PHE A 60 11.46 1.20 6.17
N ASP A 61 10.65 1.24 5.12
CA ASP A 61 9.54 2.17 5.01
C ASP A 61 8.71 2.15 6.29
N ALA A 62 8.58 3.31 6.91
CA ALA A 62 7.79 3.48 8.10
C ALA A 62 7.36 4.95 8.25
N ILE A 63 6.28 5.16 8.99
CA ILE A 63 6.00 6.45 9.62
C ILE A 63 6.42 6.31 11.09
N ASP A 64 7.36 7.12 11.57
CA ASP A 64 7.74 7.19 12.99
C ASP A 64 6.94 8.30 13.69
N LEU A 65 6.05 7.90 14.59
CA LEU A 65 5.24 8.77 15.46
C LEU A 65 6.01 9.25 16.70
N GLY A 66 7.26 8.82 16.86
CA GLY A 66 8.14 9.21 17.95
C GLY A 66 7.93 8.41 19.24
N LYS A 67 8.83 8.64 20.21
CA LYS A 67 8.80 7.97 21.53
C LYS A 67 7.60 8.38 22.39
N ASP A 68 7.02 9.54 22.10
CA ASP A 68 5.86 10.11 22.80
C ASP A 68 4.59 9.99 21.94
N GLY A 69 4.52 9.00 21.05
CA GLY A 69 3.40 8.78 20.15
C GLY A 69 2.07 8.44 20.86
N PRO A 70 1.01 8.17 20.07
CA PRO A 70 -0.34 7.92 20.59
C PRO A 70 -0.41 6.76 21.58
N LYS A 71 -1.13 6.96 22.70
CA LYS A 71 -1.48 5.92 23.67
C LYS A 71 -2.99 5.76 23.72
N VAL A 72 -3.48 4.57 23.38
CA VAL A 72 -4.91 4.32 23.26
C VAL A 72 -5.59 3.95 24.58
N GLY A 73 -4.85 3.56 25.61
CA GLY A 73 -5.40 3.29 26.94
C GLY A 73 -5.87 1.84 27.15
N GLU A 74 -6.71 1.63 28.17
CA GLU A 74 -7.11 0.28 28.62
C GLU A 74 -8.16 -0.40 27.74
N GLN A 75 -8.96 0.42 27.05
CA GLN A 75 -9.90 0.02 26.02
C GLN A 75 -9.60 0.85 24.79
N PHE A 76 -9.73 0.25 23.61
CA PHE A 76 -9.28 0.92 22.40
C PHE A 76 -9.90 0.35 21.13
N THR A 77 -9.75 1.13 20.06
CA THR A 77 -9.94 0.68 18.68
C THR A 77 -8.76 1.14 17.83
N LEU A 78 -8.24 0.24 16.99
CA LEU A 78 -7.23 0.54 15.98
C LEU A 78 -7.82 0.24 14.61
N GLU A 79 -7.71 1.16 13.66
CA GLU A 79 -8.23 1.00 12.30
C GLU A 79 -7.24 1.48 11.25
N ALA A 80 -7.19 0.80 10.10
CA ALA A 80 -6.46 1.26 8.92
C ALA A 80 -7.09 0.69 7.65
N ARG A 81 -7.01 1.46 6.56
CA ARG A 81 -7.19 0.91 5.22
C ARG A 81 -5.85 0.40 4.71
N ILE A 82 -5.82 -0.85 4.26
CA ILE A 82 -4.64 -1.45 3.65
C ILE A 82 -4.98 -1.99 2.27
N TYR A 83 -3.99 -2.02 1.39
CA TYR A 83 -4.09 -2.68 0.10
C TYR A 83 -2.82 -3.47 -0.16
N GLN A 84 -2.97 -4.70 -0.64
CA GLN A 84 -1.85 -5.57 -0.97
C GLN A 84 -1.92 -6.01 -2.43
N ASP A 85 -0.81 -5.80 -3.13
CA ASP A 85 -0.64 -6.23 -4.52
C ASP A 85 -0.45 -7.75 -4.67
N GLY A 86 -0.30 -8.48 -3.55
CA GLY A 86 -0.19 -9.94 -3.52
C GLY A 86 1.14 -10.50 -4.00
N ARG A 87 2.21 -9.69 -3.92
CA ARG A 87 3.61 -10.11 -4.09
C ARG A 87 4.07 -10.94 -2.89
N THR A 88 5.24 -11.59 -2.99
CA THR A 88 5.88 -12.25 -1.85
C THR A 88 6.04 -11.26 -0.70
N THR A 89 5.14 -11.35 0.27
CA THR A 89 5.19 -10.54 1.47
C THR A 89 6.24 -11.13 2.41
N PRO A 90 6.93 -10.29 3.19
CA PRO A 90 7.66 -10.73 4.37
C PRO A 90 6.80 -11.67 5.21
N SER A 91 7.44 -12.54 5.98
CA SER A 91 6.73 -13.42 6.91
C SER A 91 5.89 -12.64 7.93
N TRP A 92 6.19 -11.35 8.15
CA TRP A 92 5.38 -10.44 8.95
C TRP A 92 5.74 -8.96 8.71
N GLY A 93 4.78 -8.08 8.95
CA GLY A 93 4.93 -6.62 8.86
C GLY A 93 3.90 -5.87 9.68
N HIS A 94 4.30 -4.75 10.29
CA HIS A 94 3.39 -3.90 11.06
C HIS A 94 2.48 -3.10 10.12
N ILE A 95 1.16 -3.19 10.32
CA ILE A 95 0.27 -2.12 9.86
C ILE A 95 0.46 -0.93 10.79
N MET A 96 0.37 -1.18 12.10
CA MET A 96 0.73 -0.24 13.15
C MET A 96 1.14 -0.96 14.43
N GLY A 97 1.98 -0.33 15.24
CA GLY A 97 2.37 -0.82 16.56
C GLY A 97 3.81 -0.49 16.89
N TYR A 98 4.28 -1.02 18.00
CA TYR A 98 5.68 -0.94 18.40
C TYR A 98 6.02 -2.03 19.42
N GLN A 99 6.98 -2.87 19.06
CA GLN A 99 7.66 -3.72 20.02
C GLN A 99 8.96 -3.03 20.45
N PRO A 100 9.11 -2.64 21.73
CA PRO A 100 10.37 -2.14 22.23
C PRO A 100 11.51 -3.16 22.05
N VAL A 101 12.69 -2.68 21.67
CA VAL A 101 13.93 -3.48 21.54
C VAL A 101 14.92 -3.02 22.61
N ASP A 102 15.62 -3.95 23.22
CA ASP A 102 16.26 -3.79 24.52
C ASP A 102 17.70 -3.23 24.50
N ASN A 103 17.86 -2.07 25.15
CA ASN A 103 18.95 -1.73 26.09
C ASN A 103 18.39 -1.13 27.41
N GLU A 104 17.09 -0.79 27.47
CA GLU A 104 16.42 -0.11 28.59
C GLU A 104 15.36 -1.00 29.30
N GLY A 105 15.27 -2.29 28.97
CA GLY A 105 14.46 -3.27 29.72
C GLY A 105 13.00 -3.43 29.31
N LEU A 106 12.60 -3.04 28.09
CA LEU A 106 11.27 -3.32 27.54
C LEU A 106 11.36 -4.37 26.44
N ASP A 107 10.48 -5.37 26.51
CA ASP A 107 10.43 -6.58 25.68
C ASP A 107 9.06 -6.74 25.00
N GLU A 108 8.78 -7.92 24.43
CA GLU A 108 7.48 -8.22 23.81
C GLU A 108 6.28 -8.15 24.77
N ASN A 109 6.50 -8.23 26.08
CA ASN A 109 5.46 -8.06 27.09
C ASN A 109 5.08 -6.58 27.27
N HIS A 110 5.87 -5.66 26.71
CA HIS A 110 5.64 -4.22 26.72
C HIS A 110 5.29 -3.68 25.33
N GLU A 111 4.92 -4.54 24.40
CA GLU A 111 4.47 -4.14 23.07
C GLU A 111 3.21 -3.27 23.16
N SER A 112 3.16 -2.19 22.38
CA SER A 112 1.95 -1.38 22.26
C SER A 112 0.79 -2.24 21.71
N PRO A 113 -0.47 -1.81 21.85
CA PRO A 113 -1.53 -2.32 20.99
C PRO A 113 -1.10 -2.29 19.52
N PHE A 114 -1.32 -3.39 18.79
CA PHE A 114 -0.76 -3.55 17.44
C PHE A 114 -1.68 -4.31 16.49
N ILE A 115 -1.48 -4.09 15.19
CA ILE A 115 -2.02 -4.91 14.09
C ILE A 115 -0.89 -5.20 13.11
N TRP A 116 -0.68 -6.48 12.80
CA TRP A 116 0.31 -6.96 11.85
C TRP A 116 -0.37 -7.73 10.72
N VAL A 117 0.21 -7.63 9.53
CA VAL A 117 0.06 -8.69 8.53
C VAL A 117 1.08 -9.78 8.82
N TYR A 118 0.63 -11.02 8.85
CA TYR A 118 1.44 -12.20 9.14
C TYR A 118 1.29 -13.22 8.01
N ASN A 119 2.38 -13.84 7.57
CA ASN A 119 2.41 -14.77 6.44
C ASN A 119 1.63 -14.28 5.19
N GLY A 120 1.66 -12.97 4.95
CA GLY A 120 1.02 -12.30 3.82
C GLY A 120 -0.50 -12.18 3.85
N VAL A 121 -1.21 -13.14 4.44
CA VAL A 121 -2.70 -13.17 4.38
C VAL A 121 -3.37 -13.26 5.73
N ASN A 122 -2.62 -13.43 6.81
CA ASN A 122 -3.14 -13.54 8.17
C ASN A 122 -3.03 -12.19 8.87
N ILE A 123 -3.89 -11.96 9.85
CA ILE A 123 -3.80 -10.78 10.73
C ILE A 123 -3.43 -11.25 12.13
N LYS A 124 -2.35 -10.69 12.66
CA LYS A 124 -2.00 -10.83 14.08
C LYS A 124 -2.29 -9.52 14.79
N TYR A 125 -2.97 -9.60 15.92
CA TYR A 125 -3.32 -8.42 16.72
C TYR A 125 -3.21 -8.73 18.20
N GLY A 126 -2.88 -7.74 19.01
CA GLY A 126 -2.49 -7.96 20.39
C GLY A 126 -2.01 -6.72 21.13
N PHE A 127 -1.54 -6.94 22.36
CA PHE A 127 -0.86 -5.96 23.19
C PHE A 127 -0.01 -6.67 24.26
N GLY A 128 0.98 -5.98 24.82
CA GLY A 128 1.67 -6.41 26.03
C GLY A 128 0.98 -5.89 27.30
N SER A 129 0.96 -6.65 28.40
CA SER A 129 0.47 -6.21 29.72
C SER A 129 1.56 -5.88 30.74
N GLY A 130 2.82 -5.85 30.30
CA GLY A 130 4.03 -5.64 31.10
C GLY A 130 4.61 -6.94 31.68
N ASP A 131 3.76 -7.92 31.96
CA ASP A 131 4.14 -9.25 32.45
C ASP A 131 4.04 -10.34 31.37
N GLN A 132 3.15 -10.16 30.39
CA GLN A 132 2.91 -11.11 29.32
C GLN A 132 2.45 -10.40 28.04
N ARG A 133 2.85 -10.94 26.88
CA ARG A 133 2.27 -10.61 25.58
C ARG A 133 0.97 -11.38 25.32
N HIS A 134 -0.08 -10.66 24.93
CA HIS A 134 -1.40 -11.21 24.59
C HIS A 134 -1.69 -10.97 23.11
N TYR A 135 -1.90 -12.02 22.32
CA TYR A 135 -2.19 -11.86 20.90
C TYR A 135 -3.01 -13.01 20.33
N SER A 136 -3.71 -12.74 19.23
CA SER A 136 -4.33 -13.73 18.37
C SER A 136 -3.75 -13.65 16.97
N ILE A 137 -3.72 -14.78 16.25
CA ILE A 137 -3.45 -14.84 14.82
C ILE A 137 -4.70 -15.41 14.17
N VAL A 138 -5.24 -14.67 13.20
CA VAL A 138 -6.41 -15.08 12.42
C VAL A 138 -5.92 -15.36 11.01
N ASP A 139 -6.13 -16.59 10.55
CA ASP A 139 -5.64 -17.04 9.25
C ASP A 139 -6.58 -16.63 8.12
N SER A 140 -6.02 -16.46 6.91
CA SER A 140 -6.82 -16.31 5.68
C SER A 140 -7.78 -15.10 5.68
N VAL A 141 -7.31 -13.95 6.16
CA VAL A 141 -8.12 -12.74 6.36
C VAL A 141 -8.15 -11.86 5.11
N ILE A 142 -6.98 -11.64 4.48
CA ILE A 142 -6.82 -10.74 3.32
C ILE A 142 -6.48 -11.52 2.05
N LEU A 143 -7.40 -12.40 1.65
CA LEU A 143 -7.17 -13.37 0.56
C LEU A 143 -7.21 -12.77 -0.85
N ASN A 144 -7.97 -11.70 -1.06
CA ASN A 144 -8.11 -11.08 -2.38
C ASN A 144 -6.95 -10.12 -2.60
N ARG A 145 -6.31 -10.26 -3.75
CA ARG A 145 -5.22 -9.37 -4.17
C ARG A 145 -5.79 -8.14 -4.85
N LYS A 146 -4.99 -7.08 -4.87
CA LYS A 146 -5.31 -5.84 -5.58
C LYS A 146 -6.64 -5.23 -5.15
N THR A 147 -6.93 -5.30 -3.85
CA THR A 147 -8.10 -4.68 -3.25
C THR A 147 -7.75 -3.99 -1.95
N TRP A 148 -8.48 -2.92 -1.67
CA TRP A 148 -8.46 -2.29 -0.36
C TRP A 148 -9.26 -3.12 0.64
N TYR A 149 -8.76 -3.14 1.86
CA TYR A 149 -9.38 -3.71 3.03
C TYR A 149 -9.42 -2.65 4.12
N HIS A 150 -10.55 -2.52 4.79
CA HIS A 150 -10.60 -1.85 6.08
C HIS A 150 -10.35 -2.89 7.18
N ILE A 151 -9.28 -2.74 7.95
CA ILE A 151 -8.93 -3.62 9.07
C ILE A 151 -9.11 -2.84 10.37
N ALA A 152 -9.93 -3.36 11.27
CA ALA A 152 -10.13 -2.77 12.59
C ALA A 152 -10.03 -3.81 13.71
N THR A 153 -9.51 -3.41 14.87
CA THR A 153 -9.55 -4.24 16.07
C THR A 153 -10.05 -3.45 17.26
N THR A 154 -10.88 -4.07 18.11
CA THR A 154 -11.47 -3.40 19.29
C THR A 154 -11.24 -4.23 20.54
N PHE A 155 -10.81 -3.61 21.64
CA PHE A 155 -10.68 -4.25 22.93
C PHE A 155 -11.50 -3.52 23.99
N ASP A 156 -12.51 -4.18 24.56
CA ASP A 156 -13.44 -3.61 25.55
C ASP A 156 -13.07 -3.97 27.02
N GLY A 157 -11.88 -4.54 27.23
CA GLY A 157 -11.46 -5.12 28.52
C GLY A 157 -11.88 -6.58 28.72
N THR A 158 -12.78 -7.10 27.89
CA THR A 158 -13.23 -8.50 27.90
C THR A 158 -13.05 -9.16 26.53
N ASN A 159 -13.68 -8.62 25.49
CA ASN A 159 -13.63 -9.08 24.11
C ASN A 159 -12.50 -8.35 23.37
N TYR A 160 -11.69 -9.10 22.62
CA TYR A 160 -10.78 -8.56 21.62
C TYR A 160 -11.19 -9.03 20.22
N ARG A 161 -11.81 -8.14 19.46
CA ARG A 161 -12.40 -8.42 18.15
C ARG A 161 -11.54 -7.93 17.01
N LEU A 162 -11.63 -8.62 15.87
CA LEU A 162 -11.10 -8.23 14.57
C LEU A 162 -12.26 -8.08 13.59
N PHE A 163 -12.25 -6.96 12.86
CA PHE A 163 -13.19 -6.64 11.81
C PHE A 163 -12.48 -6.45 10.48
N VAL A 164 -13.12 -6.91 9.41
CA VAL A 164 -12.67 -6.72 8.04
C VAL A 164 -13.82 -6.17 7.22
N ASN A 165 -13.62 -5.01 6.59
CA ASN A 165 -14.66 -4.31 5.83
C ASN A 165 -15.96 -4.13 6.63
N GLY A 166 -15.81 -3.87 7.94
CA GLY A 166 -16.93 -3.63 8.87
C GLY A 166 -17.58 -4.90 9.42
N GLU A 167 -17.19 -6.10 9.00
CA GLU A 167 -17.74 -7.36 9.52
C GLU A 167 -16.83 -7.98 10.57
N GLU A 168 -17.39 -8.44 11.70
CA GLU A 168 -16.64 -9.19 12.73
C GLU A 168 -16.20 -10.54 12.16
N VAL A 169 -14.89 -10.77 12.04
CA VAL A 169 -14.33 -12.04 11.54
C VAL A 169 -13.73 -12.90 12.64
N HIS A 170 -13.44 -12.32 13.81
CA HIS A 170 -12.91 -13.05 14.96
C HIS A 170 -13.18 -12.29 16.26
N ASN A 171 -13.43 -13.05 17.33
CA ASN A 171 -13.55 -12.54 18.70
C ASN A 171 -12.92 -13.54 19.67
N THR A 172 -12.21 -13.04 20.68
CA THR A 172 -11.67 -13.83 21.77
C THR A 172 -11.85 -13.14 23.11
N THR A 173 -12.05 -13.92 24.17
CA THR A 173 -12.14 -13.48 25.57
C THR A 173 -10.94 -13.94 26.40
N ASN A 174 -9.92 -14.52 25.77
CA ASN A 174 -8.71 -15.02 26.46
C ASN A 174 -7.95 -13.91 27.21
N PHE A 175 -8.19 -12.65 26.86
CA PHE A 175 -7.52 -11.48 27.42
C PHE A 175 -8.42 -10.70 28.38
N ALA A 176 -9.56 -11.28 28.79
CA ALA A 176 -10.49 -10.62 29.70
C ALA A 176 -9.80 -10.26 31.03
N GLY A 177 -9.98 -9.01 31.45
CA GLY A 177 -9.36 -8.46 32.67
C GLY A 177 -7.86 -8.18 32.55
N LYS A 178 -7.28 -8.28 31.34
CA LYS A 178 -5.90 -7.83 31.07
C LYS A 178 -5.92 -6.36 30.67
N THR A 179 -4.88 -5.65 31.10
CA THR A 179 -4.70 -4.23 30.83
C THR A 179 -3.49 -4.05 29.91
N PRO A 180 -3.63 -3.37 28.76
CA PRO A 180 -2.49 -2.98 27.94
C PRO A 180 -1.48 -2.14 28.74
N TYR A 181 -0.20 -2.45 28.56
CA TYR A 181 0.89 -1.63 29.06
C TYR A 181 0.91 -0.29 28.29
N PRO A 182 1.19 0.86 28.93
CA PRO A 182 1.08 2.18 28.33
C PRO A 182 2.24 2.54 27.38
N THR A 183 2.68 1.59 26.57
CA THR A 183 3.62 1.81 25.46
C THR A 183 2.88 2.50 24.31
N PRO A 184 3.39 3.62 23.79
CA PRO A 184 2.77 4.29 22.66
C PRO A 184 2.89 3.46 21.39
N VAL A 185 1.88 3.58 20.52
CA VAL A 185 2.03 3.17 19.12
C VAL A 185 3.07 4.09 18.50
N ARG A 186 4.15 3.51 17.95
CA ARG A 186 5.26 4.29 17.40
C ARG A 186 5.35 4.24 15.89
N PHE A 187 5.09 3.09 15.27
CA PHE A 187 5.26 2.95 13.83
C PHE A 187 3.97 2.62 13.11
N ILE A 188 3.88 3.09 11.87
CA ILE A 188 2.89 2.68 10.86
C ILE A 188 3.66 2.17 9.63
N GLY A 189 3.24 1.02 9.10
CA GLY A 189 3.76 0.43 7.86
C GLY A 189 5.16 -0.20 7.92
N GLY A 190 5.68 -0.44 9.12
CA GLY A 190 6.95 -1.15 9.31
C GLY A 190 7.51 -0.90 10.70
N ALA A 191 8.53 -1.66 11.11
CA ALA A 191 9.33 -1.29 12.28
C ALA A 191 10.66 -0.71 11.78
N HIS A 192 10.83 0.62 11.90
CA HIS A 192 12.09 1.27 11.52
C HIS A 192 13.29 0.67 12.28
N VAL A 193 13.05 0.24 13.52
CA VAL A 193 14.03 -0.44 14.37
C VAL A 193 13.60 -1.90 14.52
N GLY A 194 14.30 -2.82 13.84
CA GLY A 194 14.09 -4.25 13.95
C GLY A 194 13.70 -4.92 12.63
N GLN A 195 13.11 -6.09 12.73
CA GLN A 195 12.53 -6.83 11.60
C GLN A 195 11.04 -6.44 11.48
N GLY A 196 10.38 -6.72 10.34
CA GLY A 196 8.93 -6.55 10.22
C GLY A 196 8.47 -5.46 9.26
N LYS A 197 8.69 -5.71 7.97
CA LYS A 197 8.34 -4.81 6.87
C LYS A 197 6.91 -5.04 6.42
N PHE A 198 6.08 -4.00 6.39
CA PHE A 198 4.82 -4.07 5.65
C PHE A 198 5.09 -3.67 4.20
N LEU A 199 4.43 -4.37 3.29
CA LEU A 199 4.46 -4.08 1.86
C LEU A 199 3.03 -3.93 1.36
N GLY A 200 2.79 -2.84 0.68
CA GLY A 200 1.46 -2.48 0.19
C GLY A 200 1.19 -1.01 0.38
N LYS A 201 -0.10 -0.66 0.37
CA LYS A 201 -0.56 0.71 0.53
C LYS A 201 -1.28 0.82 1.88
N ILE A 202 -1.06 1.90 2.62
CA ILE A 202 -1.79 2.21 3.87
C ILE A 202 -2.42 3.59 3.73
N ASP A 203 -3.63 3.69 4.29
CA ASP A 203 -4.40 4.91 4.35
C ASP A 203 -5.37 4.91 5.54
N GLU A 204 -5.95 6.05 5.88
CA GLU A 204 -7.04 6.20 6.85
C GLU A 204 -6.75 5.52 8.20
N VAL A 205 -5.57 5.80 8.77
CA VAL A 205 -5.15 5.21 10.05
C VAL A 205 -5.81 5.95 11.20
N ARG A 206 -6.53 5.22 12.06
CA ARG A 206 -7.30 5.77 13.17
C ARG A 206 -6.98 5.03 14.45
N MET A 207 -6.85 5.77 15.54
CA MET A 207 -6.60 5.23 16.87
C MET A 207 -7.58 5.85 17.85
N TRP A 208 -8.27 5.01 18.62
CA TRP A 208 -9.32 5.42 19.54
C TRP A 208 -9.07 4.89 20.95
N SER A 209 -9.44 5.68 21.96
CA SER A 209 -9.41 5.29 23.37
C SER A 209 -10.71 4.66 23.86
N VAL A 210 -11.54 4.22 22.93
CA VAL A 210 -12.82 3.55 23.18
C VAL A 210 -12.90 2.30 22.31
N ALA A 211 -13.54 1.26 22.83
CA ALA A 211 -13.89 0.09 22.03
C ALA A 211 -15.16 0.41 21.22
N LYS A 212 -15.00 0.64 19.92
CA LYS A 212 -16.11 0.93 19.02
C LYS A 212 -16.95 -0.32 18.78
N THR A 213 -18.25 -0.15 18.54
CA THR A 213 -19.11 -1.27 18.13
C THR A 213 -18.96 -1.56 16.64
N GLN A 214 -19.47 -2.71 16.19
CA GLN A 214 -19.47 -3.05 14.77
C GLN A 214 -20.24 -2.00 13.96
N GLU A 215 -21.40 -1.56 14.46
CA GLU A 215 -22.25 -0.58 13.80
C GLU A 215 -21.53 0.77 13.66
N GLU A 216 -20.84 1.22 14.70
CA GLU A 216 -20.07 2.45 14.65
C GLU A 216 -18.90 2.38 13.65
N ILE A 217 -18.26 1.20 13.53
CA ILE A 217 -17.20 0.97 12.53
C ILE A 217 -17.81 1.01 11.12
N GLN A 218 -18.90 0.29 10.88
CA GLN A 218 -19.58 0.25 9.59
C GLN A 218 -20.06 1.63 9.15
N GLU A 219 -20.55 2.45 10.09
CA GLU A 219 -21.01 3.81 9.82
C GLU A 219 -19.88 4.72 9.34
N LYS A 220 -18.64 4.53 9.83
CA LYS A 220 -17.55 5.51 9.64
C LYS A 220 -16.35 5.02 8.84
N MET A 221 -16.21 3.72 8.55
CA MET A 221 -15.01 3.16 7.91
C MET A 221 -14.71 3.70 6.49
N ASN A 222 -15.70 4.32 5.83
CA ASN A 222 -15.56 4.90 4.49
C ASN A 222 -15.62 6.44 4.47
N ASP A 223 -15.80 7.07 5.63
CA ASP A 223 -15.90 8.52 5.76
C ASP A 223 -14.54 9.10 6.16
N GLN A 224 -14.15 10.23 5.59
CA GLN A 224 -13.09 11.05 6.18
C GLN A 224 -13.59 11.63 7.52
N LEU A 225 -12.76 11.55 8.56
CA LEU A 225 -13.14 12.06 9.88
C LEU A 225 -12.89 13.57 10.00
N THR A 226 -13.64 14.21 10.89
CA THR A 226 -13.49 15.64 11.20
C THR A 226 -12.35 15.91 12.18
N GLY A 227 -11.92 14.90 12.93
CA GLY A 227 -10.80 14.96 13.86
C GLY A 227 -11.18 15.34 15.30
N ASN A 228 -12.44 15.65 15.58
CA ASN A 228 -12.92 16.00 16.93
C ASN A 228 -13.85 14.95 17.55
N GLU A 229 -13.91 13.76 16.95
CA GLU A 229 -14.75 12.67 17.40
C GLU A 229 -14.36 12.24 18.84
N SER A 230 -15.37 11.97 19.67
CA SER A 230 -15.15 11.58 21.06
C SER A 230 -14.35 10.28 21.14
N GLY A 231 -13.22 10.33 21.86
CA GLY A 231 -12.33 9.19 22.03
C GLY A 231 -11.34 8.98 20.88
N LEU A 232 -11.30 9.85 19.87
CA LEU A 232 -10.25 9.82 18.84
C LEU A 232 -8.92 10.30 19.43
N VAL A 233 -7.90 9.46 19.33
CA VAL A 233 -6.54 9.71 19.86
C VAL A 233 -5.61 10.19 18.77
N ALA A 234 -5.69 9.60 17.58
CA ALA A 234 -4.89 9.99 16.43
C ALA A 234 -5.62 9.63 15.13
N TYR A 235 -5.49 10.48 14.11
CA TYR A 235 -6.08 10.24 12.80
C TYR A 235 -5.15 10.71 11.68
N TYR A 236 -4.79 9.80 10.78
CA TYR A 236 -3.90 10.05 9.65
C TYR A 236 -4.63 9.70 8.35
N PRO A 237 -5.24 10.70 7.66
CA PRO A 237 -5.75 10.55 6.28
C PRO A 237 -4.63 10.61 5.23
N MET A 238 -3.38 10.39 5.66
CA MET A 238 -2.17 10.56 4.84
C MET A 238 -1.95 11.96 4.25
N ASP A 239 -2.48 13.00 4.90
CA ASP A 239 -2.17 14.40 4.56
C ASP A 239 -0.69 14.70 4.84
N ILE A 240 0.03 15.15 3.80
CA ILE A 240 1.49 15.35 3.86
C ILE A 240 1.88 16.84 3.90
N ASP A 241 2.77 17.18 4.82
CA ASP A 241 3.54 18.43 4.80
C ASP A 241 5.05 18.12 4.85
N ASN A 242 5.72 18.29 3.71
CA ASN A 242 7.11 17.88 3.50
C ASN A 242 7.34 16.38 3.81
N GLN A 243 8.02 16.07 4.92
CA GLN A 243 8.28 14.70 5.37
C GLN A 243 7.32 14.24 6.46
N TYR A 244 6.33 15.07 6.84
CA TYR A 244 5.42 14.78 7.93
C TYR A 244 4.07 14.29 7.44
N VAL A 245 3.55 13.25 8.08
CA VAL A 245 2.14 12.84 7.99
C VAL A 245 1.38 13.52 9.12
N LEU A 246 0.38 14.32 8.76
CA LEU A 246 -0.34 15.16 9.70
C LEU A 246 -1.42 14.38 10.44
N ASP A 247 -1.25 14.24 11.76
CA ASP A 247 -2.36 13.91 12.67
C ASP A 247 -3.46 14.99 12.65
N ARG A 248 -4.67 14.58 12.28
CA ARG A 248 -5.88 15.40 12.21
C ARG A 248 -6.77 15.31 13.44
N SER A 249 -6.43 14.53 14.45
CA SER A 249 -7.22 14.39 15.70
C SER A 249 -7.15 15.60 16.66
N GLY A 250 -6.38 16.64 16.30
CA GLY A 250 -6.12 17.80 17.17
C GLY A 250 -5.09 17.56 18.27
N ASN A 251 -4.59 16.34 18.43
CA ASN A 251 -3.57 15.98 19.43
C ASN A 251 -2.13 16.20 18.95
N ASN A 252 -1.93 16.49 17.66
CA ASN A 252 -0.66 16.83 17.02
C ASN A 252 0.40 15.71 17.10
N TYR A 253 -0.02 14.45 17.06
CA TYR A 253 0.89 13.30 16.92
C TYR A 253 1.41 13.16 15.48
N HIS A 254 1.91 14.23 14.86
CA HIS A 254 2.40 14.15 13.48
C HIS A 254 3.53 13.11 13.34
N GLY A 255 3.45 12.29 12.30
CA GLY A 255 4.44 11.24 12.03
C GLY A 255 5.51 11.73 11.06
N THR A 256 6.72 11.19 11.16
CA THR A 256 7.79 11.42 10.17
C THR A 256 7.85 10.25 9.20
N MET A 257 7.73 10.52 7.90
CA MET A 257 7.93 9.52 6.85
C MET A 257 9.42 9.18 6.72
N ILE A 258 9.71 7.89 6.69
CA ILE A 258 11.05 7.35 6.48
C ILE A 258 10.95 6.30 5.36
N GLY A 259 11.05 6.73 4.11
CA GLY A 259 11.02 5.85 2.93
C GLY A 259 9.68 5.69 2.16
N PRO A 260 8.47 5.66 2.78
CA PRO A 260 7.27 5.40 2.00
C PRO A 260 6.99 6.53 1.01
N VAL A 261 6.46 6.16 -0.15
CA VAL A 261 6.20 7.07 -1.25
C VAL A 261 4.75 7.54 -1.22
N VAL A 262 4.55 8.86 -1.30
CA VAL A 262 3.23 9.47 -1.45
C VAL A 262 2.66 9.17 -2.84
N LYS A 263 1.45 8.64 -2.89
CA LYS A 263 0.70 8.35 -4.11
C LYS A 263 -0.73 8.84 -3.94
N SER A 264 -1.40 9.15 -5.04
CA SER A 264 -2.78 9.64 -5.01
C SER A 264 -3.71 8.67 -5.74
N ARG A 265 -4.88 8.43 -5.15
CA ARG A 265 -6.07 7.96 -5.88
C ARG A 265 -6.65 9.16 -6.61
N TYR A 266 -7.17 8.92 -7.81
CA TYR A 266 -7.81 9.93 -8.63
C TYR A 266 -9.24 9.50 -8.91
N PHE A 267 -10.18 10.43 -8.77
CA PHE A 267 -11.60 10.16 -8.98
C PHE A 267 -12.34 11.46 -9.35
N SER A 268 -13.49 11.31 -10.00
CA SER A 268 -14.40 12.39 -10.36
C SER A 268 -15.78 11.79 -10.67
N ASP A 269 -16.81 12.63 -10.78
CA ASP A 269 -18.16 12.16 -11.13
C ASP A 269 -18.20 11.51 -12.54
N GLU A 270 -17.46 12.06 -13.51
CA GLU A 270 -17.44 11.58 -14.90
C GLU A 270 -16.48 10.40 -15.11
N CYS A 271 -15.43 10.32 -14.29
CA CYS A 271 -14.43 9.25 -14.31
C CYS A 271 -14.15 8.82 -12.85
N PRO A 272 -14.91 7.84 -12.33
CA PRO A 272 -14.80 7.40 -10.93
C PRO A 272 -13.42 6.82 -10.57
N LYS A 273 -12.70 6.30 -11.57
CA LYS A 273 -11.28 5.90 -11.48
C LYS A 273 -10.70 5.99 -12.89
N PRO A 274 -9.49 6.56 -13.09
CA PRO A 274 -8.77 6.45 -14.36
C PRO A 274 -8.72 5.02 -14.87
N ASP A 275 -9.13 4.83 -16.12
CA ASP A 275 -9.13 3.52 -16.79
C ASP A 275 -8.17 3.48 -17.99
N GLY A 276 -7.60 4.62 -18.35
CA GLY A 276 -6.67 4.77 -19.46
C GLY A 276 -7.34 5.00 -20.80
N THR A 277 -8.65 5.26 -20.84
CA THR A 277 -9.33 5.74 -22.06
C THR A 277 -9.03 7.23 -22.29
N MET A 278 -9.42 7.75 -23.45
CA MET A 278 -9.27 9.19 -23.75
C MET A 278 -10.17 10.07 -22.87
N ASP A 279 -11.32 9.55 -22.45
CA ASP A 279 -12.28 10.27 -21.61
C ASP A 279 -11.91 10.19 -20.12
N CYS A 280 -11.18 9.14 -19.74
CA CYS A 280 -10.80 8.84 -18.36
C CYS A 280 -9.29 8.45 -18.29
N PRO A 281 -8.38 9.33 -18.76
CA PRO A 281 -6.96 9.02 -18.90
C PRO A 281 -6.25 9.00 -17.55
N TYR A 282 -5.13 8.29 -17.49
CA TYR A 282 -4.25 8.34 -16.33
C TYR A 282 -3.59 9.74 -16.22
N PRO A 283 -3.60 10.38 -15.04
CA PRO A 283 -3.00 11.72 -14.89
C PRO A 283 -1.47 11.68 -14.85
N THR A 284 -0.88 10.52 -14.56
CA THR A 284 0.58 10.32 -14.43
C THR A 284 1.03 9.04 -15.13
N ILE A 285 2.28 9.02 -15.61
CA ILE A 285 2.89 7.82 -16.20
C ILE A 285 2.93 6.70 -15.15
N ALA A 286 3.28 7.03 -13.90
CA ALA A 286 3.32 6.09 -12.79
C ALA A 286 1.97 5.38 -12.57
N SER A 287 0.85 6.12 -12.64
CA SER A 287 -0.49 5.53 -12.47
C SER A 287 -0.86 4.58 -13.60
N ALA A 288 -0.52 4.90 -14.86
CA ALA A 288 -0.72 3.97 -15.98
C ALA A 288 0.10 2.69 -15.81
N LEU A 289 1.34 2.80 -15.30
CA LEU A 289 2.20 1.66 -15.02
C LEU A 289 1.65 0.76 -13.89
N GLU A 290 0.70 1.21 -13.06
CA GLU A 290 0.00 0.37 -12.08
C GLU A 290 -0.96 -0.64 -12.73
N ASP A 291 -1.60 -0.27 -13.83
CA ASP A 291 -2.65 -1.05 -14.49
C ASP A 291 -2.22 -1.69 -15.82
N VAL A 292 -1.01 -1.38 -16.28
CA VAL A 292 -0.40 -1.89 -17.52
C VAL A 292 -0.20 -3.41 -17.47
N ARG A 293 -0.46 -4.06 -18.61
CA ARG A 293 -0.27 -5.49 -18.85
C ARG A 293 0.66 -5.69 -20.03
N ALA A 294 1.06 -6.94 -20.24
CA ALA A 294 1.80 -7.35 -21.41
C ALA A 294 1.10 -6.83 -22.67
N TRP A 295 1.87 -6.24 -23.59
CA TRP A 295 1.40 -5.73 -24.87
C TRP A 295 0.60 -4.43 -24.84
N ASP A 296 0.32 -3.86 -23.68
CA ASP A 296 -0.30 -2.54 -23.62
C ASP A 296 0.67 -1.46 -24.14
N ARG A 297 0.09 -0.41 -24.72
CA ARG A 297 0.78 0.80 -25.14
C ARG A 297 0.35 1.94 -24.24
N ILE A 298 1.29 2.62 -23.61
CA ILE A 298 1.04 3.86 -22.88
C ILE A 298 1.25 5.01 -23.87
N ILE A 299 0.17 5.73 -24.17
CA ILE A 299 0.18 6.86 -25.10
C ILE A 299 0.14 8.16 -24.30
N ILE A 300 1.23 8.93 -24.35
CA ILE A 300 1.39 10.14 -23.55
C ILE A 300 0.92 11.37 -24.34
N ARG A 301 0.00 12.15 -23.76
CA ARG A 301 -0.47 13.42 -24.32
C ARG A 301 0.51 14.56 -24.05
N GLU A 302 0.41 15.63 -24.82
CA GLU A 302 1.23 16.84 -24.74
C GLU A 302 1.51 17.29 -23.30
N GLY A 303 2.78 17.59 -23.01
CA GLY A 303 3.18 18.09 -21.70
C GLY A 303 4.61 17.73 -21.31
N ARG A 304 5.05 18.32 -20.19
CA ARG A 304 6.29 17.95 -19.50
C ARG A 304 5.97 17.12 -18.25
N TYR A 305 6.47 15.90 -18.23
CA TYR A 305 6.28 14.91 -17.17
C TYR A 305 7.59 14.82 -16.36
N THR A 306 7.49 15.10 -15.08
CA THR A 306 8.61 15.06 -14.13
C THR A 306 8.16 14.15 -13.00
N GLU A 307 8.41 12.86 -13.12
CA GLU A 307 7.96 11.84 -12.17
C GLU A 307 9.14 10.99 -11.71
N PHE A 308 9.16 10.67 -10.42
CA PHE A 308 10.08 9.67 -9.89
C PHE A 308 9.37 8.31 -9.87
N ILE A 309 9.79 7.41 -10.75
CA ILE A 309 9.17 6.09 -10.92
C ILE A 309 10.10 5.04 -10.32
N MET A 310 9.83 4.67 -9.07
CA MET A 310 10.35 3.43 -8.46
C MET A 310 9.24 2.40 -8.43
N LYS A 311 9.44 1.29 -9.13
CA LYS A 311 8.49 0.19 -9.16
C LYS A 311 9.22 -1.14 -9.21
N ASP A 312 8.96 -1.97 -8.23
CA ASP A 312 9.53 -3.32 -8.16
C ASP A 312 8.78 -4.18 -9.19
N GLY A 313 9.34 -4.36 -10.38
CA GLY A 313 8.72 -5.15 -11.44
C GLY A 313 7.47 -4.52 -12.10
N ILE A 314 7.42 -4.64 -13.42
CA ILE A 314 6.31 -4.24 -14.29
C ILE A 314 5.82 -5.50 -15.00
N ASN A 315 4.53 -5.58 -15.36
CA ASN A 315 3.96 -6.68 -16.14
C ASN A 315 4.10 -8.07 -15.46
N ILE A 316 3.77 -8.15 -14.17
CA ILE A 316 3.80 -9.43 -13.44
C ILE A 316 2.38 -9.99 -13.36
N GLU A 317 2.10 -11.05 -14.11
CA GLU A 317 0.91 -11.89 -13.94
C GLU A 317 1.28 -13.17 -13.14
N GLY A 318 0.98 -13.21 -11.84
CA GLY A 318 1.15 -14.42 -11.00
C GLY A 318 2.03 -14.25 -9.74
N THR A 319 2.32 -15.36 -9.06
CA THR A 319 3.34 -15.46 -7.98
C THR A 319 4.66 -15.94 -8.57
N ASP A 320 5.74 -15.29 -8.14
CA ASP A 320 7.14 -15.67 -8.36
C ASP A 320 7.71 -15.44 -9.76
N TYR A 321 8.56 -14.42 -9.84
CA TYR A 321 9.60 -14.32 -10.85
C TYR A 321 10.56 -15.51 -10.67
N SER A 322 10.67 -16.39 -11.66
CA SER A 322 11.81 -17.31 -11.74
C SER A 322 12.95 -16.58 -12.43
N TRP A 323 13.85 -15.98 -11.65
CA TRP A 323 15.07 -15.31 -12.15
C TRP A 323 15.93 -16.22 -13.06
N ASN A 324 15.70 -17.53 -13.03
CA ASN A 324 16.38 -18.53 -13.84
C ASN A 324 15.85 -18.65 -15.29
N GLN A 325 14.81 -17.88 -15.66
CA GLN A 325 14.24 -17.85 -17.01
C GLN A 325 14.64 -16.60 -17.82
N LEU A 326 15.51 -15.74 -17.27
CA LEU A 326 16.05 -14.62 -18.02
C LEU A 326 17.07 -15.12 -19.03
N ASP A 327 16.79 -14.86 -20.31
CA ASP A 327 17.80 -14.93 -21.37
C ASP A 327 19.00 -14.05 -20.94
N PRO A 328 20.24 -14.56 -20.98
CA PRO A 328 21.44 -13.81 -20.61
C PRO A 328 21.64 -12.49 -21.39
N ASP A 329 20.90 -12.25 -22.48
CA ASP A 329 20.99 -11.04 -23.30
C ASP A 329 20.04 -9.90 -22.88
N PHE A 330 19.47 -9.91 -21.66
CA PHE A 330 18.54 -8.88 -21.13
C PHE A 330 17.24 -8.66 -21.93
N GLY A 331 17.08 -9.33 -23.07
CA GLY A 331 15.80 -9.46 -23.75
C GLY A 331 14.97 -10.50 -23.03
N GLY A 332 14.14 -10.08 -22.06
CA GLY A 332 12.99 -10.89 -21.68
C GLY A 332 12.25 -11.39 -22.93
N PRO A 333 11.47 -12.48 -22.87
CA PRO A 333 10.87 -13.06 -24.07
C PRO A 333 10.20 -11.94 -24.90
N PRO A 334 10.46 -11.83 -26.21
CA PRO A 334 9.99 -10.74 -27.08
C PRO A 334 8.45 -10.65 -27.19
N THR A 335 7.76 -11.46 -26.40
CA THR A 335 6.33 -11.66 -26.39
C THR A 335 5.61 -11.00 -25.20
N ASN A 336 6.18 -9.98 -24.54
CA ASN A 336 5.56 -9.32 -23.37
C ASN A 336 5.95 -7.82 -23.21
N THR A 337 6.32 -7.15 -24.30
CA THR A 337 6.79 -5.75 -24.24
C THR A 337 5.66 -4.77 -23.89
N ILE A 338 5.97 -3.76 -23.10
CA ILE A 338 5.14 -2.56 -22.91
C ILE A 338 5.78 -1.44 -23.72
N THR A 339 4.98 -0.75 -24.54
CA THR A 339 5.45 0.39 -25.31
C THR A 339 5.00 1.67 -24.64
N ILE A 340 5.89 2.66 -24.54
CA ILE A 340 5.54 4.02 -24.11
C ILE A 340 5.87 4.96 -25.26
N GLU A 341 4.88 5.67 -25.78
CA GLU A 341 5.04 6.53 -26.95
C GLU A 341 4.23 7.84 -26.82
N PRO A 342 4.67 8.95 -27.43
CA PRO A 342 3.88 10.17 -27.47
C PRO A 342 2.66 10.00 -28.38
N TYR A 343 1.59 10.74 -28.08
CA TYR A 343 0.46 10.87 -29.00
C TYR A 343 0.92 11.52 -30.31
N PRO A 344 0.46 11.06 -31.48
CA PRO A 344 0.93 11.58 -32.77
C PRO A 344 0.82 13.10 -32.89
N ASN A 345 1.93 13.73 -33.30
CA ASN A 345 2.07 15.18 -33.49
C ASN A 345 1.97 16.03 -32.21
N GLU A 346 2.03 15.43 -31.02
CA GLU A 346 2.08 16.16 -29.74
C GLU A 346 3.52 16.23 -29.21
N THR A 347 3.86 17.35 -28.54
CA THR A 347 5.18 17.52 -27.93
C THR A 347 5.16 16.97 -26.51
N VAL A 348 5.84 15.84 -26.30
CA VAL A 348 6.01 15.23 -24.97
C VAL A 348 7.45 15.38 -24.52
N VAL A 349 7.63 15.85 -23.29
CA VAL A 349 8.93 15.92 -22.62
C VAL A 349 8.87 15.08 -21.35
N ILE A 350 9.78 14.13 -21.21
CA ILE A 350 9.95 13.32 -19.99
C ILE A 350 11.27 13.75 -19.35
N ASP A 351 11.20 14.35 -18.17
CA ASP A 351 12.37 14.71 -17.38
C ASP A 351 12.78 13.52 -16.50
N GLY A 352 14.08 13.20 -16.46
CA GLY A 352 14.58 12.09 -15.63
C GLY A 352 16.09 12.15 -15.40
N SER A 353 16.55 11.43 -14.38
CA SER A 353 17.96 11.14 -14.15
C SER A 353 18.28 9.78 -14.77
N ILE A 354 19.09 9.73 -15.81
CA ILE A 354 19.43 8.49 -16.51
C ILE A 354 20.76 7.93 -16.00
N SER A 355 20.86 6.61 -15.87
CA SER A 355 22.15 5.95 -15.68
C SER A 355 23.00 6.16 -16.94
N ILE A 356 24.28 6.51 -16.75
CA ILE A 356 25.28 6.74 -17.82
C ILE A 356 25.45 5.53 -18.77
N ASN A 357 24.98 4.35 -18.39
CA ASN A 357 25.15 3.10 -19.14
C ASN A 357 23.91 2.65 -19.95
N VAL A 358 22.93 3.53 -20.19
CA VAL A 358 21.77 3.22 -21.04
C VAL A 358 22.13 3.50 -22.51
N ASP A 359 22.08 2.48 -23.36
CA ASP A 359 22.12 2.65 -24.82
C ASP A 359 20.80 3.25 -25.28
N TRP A 360 20.82 4.54 -25.59
CA TRP A 360 19.72 5.20 -26.28
C TRP A 360 19.92 5.01 -27.78
N GLU A 361 19.03 4.26 -28.42
CA GLU A 361 18.85 4.37 -29.87
C GLU A 361 17.84 5.48 -30.16
N PRO A 362 18.28 6.66 -30.63
CA PRO A 362 17.35 7.71 -31.02
C PRO A 362 16.60 7.27 -32.27
N TYR A 363 15.30 6.98 -32.11
CA TYR A 363 14.43 6.62 -33.22
C TYR A 363 13.73 7.86 -33.77
N TYR A 364 14.22 8.36 -34.91
CA TYR A 364 13.60 9.48 -35.63
C TYR A 364 12.67 8.95 -36.72
N HIS A 365 11.40 8.73 -36.41
CA HIS A 365 10.38 8.76 -37.46
C HIS A 365 10.04 10.22 -37.78
N ASN A 366 10.89 10.85 -38.58
CA ASN A 366 10.45 11.99 -39.39
C ASN A 366 9.57 11.42 -40.51
N GLY A 367 8.28 11.28 -40.23
CA GLY A 367 7.27 10.93 -41.23
C GLY A 367 7.11 12.04 -42.26
N HIS A 368 7.94 12.02 -43.30
CA HIS A 368 7.65 12.62 -44.59
C HIS A 368 8.01 11.61 -45.69
N GLY A 369 6.98 11.14 -46.39
CA GLY A 369 7.06 10.27 -47.56
C GLY A 369 5.67 9.99 -48.10
#